data_AF-A0A524MFQ7-F1
#
_entry.id   AF-A0A524MFQ7-F1
#
_cell.length_a   1.000
_cell.length_b   1.000
_cell.length_c   1.000
_cell.angle_alpha   90.00
_cell.angle_beta   90.00
_cell.angle_gamma   90.00
#
_symmetry.space_group_name_H-M   'P 1'
#
loop_
_entity.id
_entity.type
_entity.pdbx_description
1 polymer ?
#
loop_
_entity_poly.entity_id
_entity_poly.type
_entity_poly.pdbx_seq_one_letter_code
_entity_poly.pdbx_strand_id
1 'polypeptide(L)' 'MSDTLKEKRIQRVIVEESKTVAELLLDLELSTDHVVLVDGKRVPLNFPINETESVVILPLIAGG' A
#
# COMPACT_ATOMS: atom_id res chain seq x y z
N MET A 1 -11.03 -0.14 -27.67
CA MET A 1 -10.46 0.73 -26.61
C MET A 1 -10.04 -0.20 -25.50
N SER A 2 -8.77 -0.20 -25.17
CA SER A 2 -8.09 -1.31 -24.49
C SER A 2 -8.54 -1.47 -23.04
N ASP A 3 -8.99 -2.68 -22.72
CA ASP A 3 -9.10 -3.20 -21.35
C ASP A 3 -7.80 -2.98 -20.59
N THR A 4 -7.79 -2.04 -19.66
CA THR A 4 -6.79 -1.97 -18.60
C THR A 4 -7.50 -2.06 -17.26
N LEU A 5 -8.10 -3.24 -17.02
CA LEU A 5 -8.25 -3.79 -15.68
C LEU A 5 -6.84 -3.93 -15.09
N LYS A 6 -6.24 -2.82 -14.63
CA LYS A 6 -5.11 -2.86 -13.71
C LYS A 6 -5.65 -3.55 -12.48
N GLU A 7 -5.39 -4.84 -12.43
CA GLU A 7 -5.97 -5.75 -11.47
C GLU A 7 -5.74 -5.20 -10.06
N LYS A 8 -6.83 -5.09 -9.32
CA LYS A 8 -6.89 -4.79 -7.89
C LYS A 8 -6.20 -5.92 -7.11
N ARG A 9 -4.90 -6.11 -7.32
CA ARG A 9 -4.11 -7.14 -6.65
C ARG A 9 -3.61 -6.59 -5.33
N ILE A 10 -3.81 -7.39 -4.28
CA ILE A 10 -3.21 -7.19 -2.98
C ILE A 10 -1.69 -7.30 -3.16
N GLN A 11 -0.96 -6.23 -2.83
CA GLN A 11 0.50 -6.23 -2.90
C GLN A 11 1.07 -6.38 -1.49
N ARG A 12 1.94 -7.38 -1.32
CA ARG A 12 2.73 -7.54 -0.10
C ARG A 12 4.14 -7.06 -0.37
N VAL A 13 4.60 -6.09 0.39
CA VAL A 13 5.91 -5.46 0.20
C VAL A 13 6.74 -5.67 1.46
N ILE A 14 7.98 -6.08 1.26
CA ILE A 14 9.00 -6.13 2.31
C ILE A 14 9.73 -4.80 2.23
N VAL A 15 9.76 -4.09 3.36
CA VAL A 15 10.40 -2.79 3.46
C VAL A 15 11.86 -3.02 3.86
N GLU A 16 12.80 -2.54 3.06
CA GLU A 16 14.26 -2.70 3.32
C GLU A 16 14.84 -1.55 4.14
N GLU A 17 14.18 -0.39 4.16
CA GLU A 17 14.62 0.81 4.89
C GLU A 17 13.43 1.47 5.58
N SER A 18 13.64 1.96 6.80
CA SER A 18 12.60 2.62 7.57
C SER A 18 12.05 3.87 6.86
N LYS A 19 10.77 3.85 6.50
CA LYS A 19 10.09 4.94 5.77
C LYS A 19 8.62 5.05 6.11
N THR A 20 7.99 6.16 5.77
CA THR A 20 6.55 6.33 5.99
C THR A 20 5.73 5.58 4.95
N VAL A 21 4.46 5.31 5.29
CA VAL A 21 3.48 4.77 4.33
C VAL A 21 3.37 5.66 3.08
N ALA A 22 3.44 6.98 3.23
CA ALA A 22 3.41 7.91 2.10
C ALA A 22 4.60 7.72 1.14
N GLU A 23 5.82 7.60 1.69
CA GLU A 23 7.03 7.35 0.91
C GLU A 23 6.98 5.98 0.23
N LEU A 24 6.52 4.95 0.95
CA LEU A 24 6.35 3.61 0.38
C LEU A 24 5.38 3.62 -0.81
N LEU A 25 4.25 4.31 -0.69
CA LEU A 25 3.28 4.42 -1.79
C LEU A 25 3.86 5.20 -2.98
N LEU A 26 4.63 6.25 -2.71
CA LEU A 26 5.31 7.03 -3.74
C LEU A 26 6.34 6.18 -4.50
N ASP A 27 7.18 5.43 -3.79
CA ASP A 27 8.19 4.53 -4.37
C ASP A 27 7.57 3.45 -5.27
N LEU A 28 6.37 3.00 -4.92
CA LEU A 28 5.62 1.99 -5.68
C LEU A 28 4.75 2.60 -6.78
N GLU A 29 4.82 3.92 -6.98
CA GLU A 29 3.99 4.68 -7.94
C GLU A 29 2.49 4.46 -7.72
N LEU A 30 2.07 4.30 -6.46
CA LEU A 30 0.70 4.08 -6.04
C LEU A 30 0.05 5.37 -5.53
N SER A 31 -1.25 5.53 -5.80
CA SER A 31 -2.02 6.66 -5.29
C SER A 31 -2.22 6.58 -3.78
N THR A 32 -2.30 7.71 -3.10
CA THR A 32 -2.56 7.79 -1.64
C THR A 32 -3.95 7.34 -1.21
N ASP A 33 -4.83 7.06 -2.18
CA ASP A 33 -6.18 6.56 -1.94
C ASP A 33 -6.20 5.07 -1.54
N HIS A 34 -5.07 4.37 -1.68
CA HIS A 34 -4.95 2.97 -1.28
C HIS A 34 -5.01 2.79 0.25
N VAL A 35 -5.59 1.68 0.70
CA VAL A 35 -5.61 1.33 2.12
C VAL A 35 -4.37 0.51 2.44
N VAL A 36 -3.53 1.01 3.34
CA VAL A 36 -2.31 0.31 3.77
C VAL A 36 -2.54 -0.33 5.13
N LEU A 37 -2.22 -1.62 5.21
CA LEU A 37 -2.24 -2.41 6.43
C LEU A 37 -0.81 -2.77 6.82
N VAL A 38 -0.44 -2.50 8.06
CA VAL A 38 0.81 -2.95 8.67
C VAL A 38 0.45 -3.93 9.78
N ASP A 39 0.98 -5.15 9.70
CA ASP A 39 0.64 -6.26 10.61
C ASP A 39 -0.88 -6.48 10.76
N GLY A 40 -1.60 -6.32 9.65
CA GLY A 40 -3.05 -6.49 9.58
C GLY A 40 -3.87 -5.31 10.14
N LYS A 41 -3.24 -4.22 10.60
CA LYS A 41 -3.93 -3.01 11.07
C LYS A 41 -3.81 -1.89 10.06
N ARG A 42 -4.92 -1.18 9.82
CA ARG A 42 -4.90 0.03 8.98
C ARG A 42 -4.11 1.12 9.67
N VAL A 43 -3.17 1.70 8.94
CA VAL A 43 -2.31 2.78 9.42
C VAL A 43 -2.47 4.05 8.56
N PRO A 44 -2.24 5.24 9.13
CA PRO A 44 -2.25 6.50 8.38
C PRO A 44 -0.99 6.66 7.51
N LEU A 45 -1.04 7.59 6.55
CA LEU A 45 0.07 7.84 5.61
C LEU A 45 1.38 8.28 6.28
N ASN A 46 1.30 8.93 7.43
CA ASN A 46 2.46 9.38 8.21
C ASN A 46 2.99 8.31 9.19
N PHE A 47 2.42 7.10 9.18
CA PHE A 47 2.88 6.04 10.04
C PHE A 47 4.27 5.57 9.57
N PRO A 48 5.26 5.52 10.48
CA PRO A 48 6.58 4.98 10.16
C PRO A 48 6.50 3.46 10.04
N ILE A 49 7.03 2.92 8.96
CA ILE A 49 7.16 1.49 8.68
C ILE A 49 8.60 1.08 8.88
N ASN A 50 8.83 0.02 9.64
CA ASN A 50 10.17 -0.52 9.91
C ASN A 50 10.53 -1.70 9.00
N GLU A 51 11.81 -2.04 8.96
CA GLU A 51 12.48 -3.01 8.05
C GLU A 51 12.09 -4.49 8.28
N THR A 52 11.07 -4.73 9.10
CA THR A 52 10.60 -6.08 9.46
C THR A 52 9.08 -6.21 9.43
N GLU A 53 8.38 -5.11 9.15
CA GLU A 53 6.93 -5.06 9.22
C GLU A 53 6.31 -5.55 7.93
N SER A 54 5.24 -6.36 8.05
CA SER A 54 4.56 -6.89 6.89
C SER A 54 3.53 -5.87 6.39
N VAL A 55 3.84 -5.24 5.26
CA VAL A 55 2.94 -4.26 4.64
C VAL A 55 2.06 -4.92 3.58
N VAL A 56 0.77 -4.68 3.68
CA VAL A 56 -0.24 -5.11 2.70
C VAL A 56 -0.97 -3.89 2.18
N ILE A 57 -0.91 -3.69 0.87
CA ILE A 57 -1.57 -2.59 0.20
C ILE A 57 -2.83 -3.13 -0.48
N LEU A 58 -3.98 -2.60 -0.07
CA LEU A 58 -5.28 -2.91 -0.62
C LEU A 58 -5.73 -1.81 -1.58
N PRO A 59 -6.17 -2.18 -2.79
CA PRO A 59 -6.83 -1.25 -3.69
C PRO A 59 -8.17 -0.82 -3.10
N LEU A 60 -8.57 0.41 -3.41
CA LEU A 60 -9.90 0.92 -3.03
C LEU A 60 -10.96 0.03 -3.68
N ILE A 61 -11.58 -0.83 -2.87
CA ILE A 61 -12.73 -1.61 -3.29
C ILE A 61 -13.92 -0.66 -3.15
N ALA A 62 -14.22 0.08 -4.23
CA ALA A 62 -15.54 0.65 -4.43
C ALA A 62 -16.53 -0.52 -4.48
N GLY A 63 -17.07 -0.90 -3.33
CA GLY A 63 -18.13 -1.88 -3.20
C GLY A 63 -19.43 -1.14 -2.89
N GLY A 64 -20.37 -1.17 -3.85
CA GLY A 64 -21.79 -0.91 -3.65
C GLY A 64 -22.17 0.53 -3.36
#